data_AF-A0A7U9XKK0-F1
#
_entry.id   AF-A0A7U9XKK0-F1
#
_cell.length_a   1.000
_cell.length_b   1.000
_cell.length_c   1.000
_cell.angle_alpha   90.00
_cell.angle_beta   90.00
_cell.angle_gamma   90.00
#
_symmetry.space_group_name_H-M   'P 1'
#
loop_
_entity.id
_entity.type
_entity.pdbx_description
1 polymer ?
#
loop_
_entity_poly.entity_id
_entity_poly.type
_entity_poly.pdbx_seq_one_letter_code
_entity_poly.pdbx_strand_id
1 'polypeptide(L)'
;MTLALFMNTAHGKNITPFIDLNPGHTGHFTYKDDFTIDDDGIPVCKLGLRMHKDGYEAAKHRAKYRCPKANRKRGCFCEHPCSPAKYGRTVHIFTDDNPRLFNIPPRDSKAWEKEYDRRTSVERSNKREKEDYKLEDGRHRSTKMWYCRLYGIMMLQHLDAWEMPSIKAFQESLLGLAA
;
A
#
# COMPACT_ATOMS: atom_id res chain seq x y z
N MET A 1 -0.44 -20.26 4.97
CA MET A 1 -0.22 -19.89 6.39
C MET A 1 0.44 -18.51 6.52
N THR A 2 0.25 -17.58 5.57
CA THR A 2 1.39 -16.73 5.16
C THR A 2 1.14 -15.22 5.10
N LEU A 3 -0.11 -14.73 5.16
CA LEU A 3 -0.39 -13.28 5.22
C LEU A 3 -0.81 -12.82 6.63
N ALA A 4 -1.71 -13.55 7.30
CA ALA A 4 -2.20 -13.17 8.63
C ALA A 4 -1.09 -13.16 9.71
N LEU A 5 -0.16 -14.12 9.66
CA LEU A 5 1.02 -14.14 10.55
C LEU A 5 1.98 -12.97 10.28
N PHE A 6 2.18 -12.59 9.01
CA PHE A 6 2.97 -11.42 8.64
C PHE A 6 2.31 -10.12 9.11
N MET A 7 0.99 -10.00 8.94
CA MET A 7 0.18 -8.87 9.41
C MET A 7 0.27 -8.68 10.92
N ASN A 8 0.05 -9.75 11.69
CA ASN A 8 0.13 -9.69 13.15
C ASN A 8 1.53 -9.33 13.64
N THR A 9 2.57 -9.85 12.97
CA THR A 9 3.96 -9.52 13.28
C THR A 9 4.30 -8.06 12.91
N ALA A 10 3.79 -7.56 11.77
CA ALA A 10 3.99 -6.19 11.33
C ALA A 10 3.32 -5.20 12.28
N HIS A 11 2.05 -5.42 12.64
CA HIS A 11 1.33 -4.57 13.59
C HIS A 11 1.98 -4.57 14.98
N GLY A 12 2.44 -5.73 15.48
CA GLY A 12 3.20 -5.81 16.74
C GLY A 12 4.54 -5.05 16.71
N LYS A 13 5.08 -4.76 15.53
CA LYS A 13 6.28 -3.93 15.30
C LYS A 13 5.97 -2.51 14.84
N ASN A 14 4.70 -2.09 14.88
CA ASN A 14 4.23 -0.79 14.39
C ASN A 14 4.53 -0.54 12.90
N ILE A 15 4.56 -1.61 12.09
CA ILE A 15 4.74 -1.57 10.64
C ILE A 15 3.36 -1.69 9.99
N THR A 16 3.00 -0.70 9.18
CA THR A 16 1.76 -0.75 8.39
C THR A 16 1.99 -1.60 7.14
N PRO A 17 1.23 -2.69 6.94
CA PRO A 17 1.39 -3.52 5.75
C PRO A 17 0.94 -2.75 4.51
N PHE A 18 1.80 -2.72 3.49
CA PHE A 18 1.56 -2.03 2.23
C PHE A 18 1.59 -3.07 1.10
N ILE A 19 0.43 -3.57 0.71
CA ILE A 19 0.31 -4.72 -0.19
C ILE A 19 -0.49 -4.35 -1.42
N ASP A 20 0.02 -4.75 -2.57
CA ASP A 20 -0.66 -4.53 -3.83
C ASP A 20 -1.81 -5.51 -4.09
N LEU A 21 -2.75 -5.11 -4.94
CA LEU A 21 -3.81 -5.99 -5.42
C LEU A 21 -3.21 -7.01 -6.39
N ASN A 22 -3.77 -8.21 -6.40
CA ASN A 22 -3.46 -9.19 -7.44
C ASN A 22 -4.49 -9.04 -8.57
N PRO A 23 -4.13 -8.43 -9.72
CA PRO A 23 -5.10 -8.16 -10.80
C PRO A 23 -5.69 -9.44 -11.40
N GLY A 24 -5.02 -10.59 -11.29
CA GLY A 24 -5.52 -11.88 -11.77
C GLY A 24 -6.54 -12.56 -10.86
N HIS A 25 -6.91 -11.95 -9.72
CA HIS A 25 -7.77 -12.57 -8.72
C HIS A 25 -8.82 -11.61 -8.17
N THR A 26 -9.45 -10.83 -9.07
CA THR A 26 -10.60 -9.94 -8.81
C THR A 26 -11.90 -10.71 -8.70
N GLY A 27 -11.95 -11.73 -7.84
CA GLY A 27 -13.24 -12.31 -7.45
C GLY A 27 -14.08 -11.23 -6.78
N HIS A 28 -15.40 -11.22 -7.02
CA HIS A 28 -16.32 -10.35 -6.29
C HIS A 28 -16.13 -10.55 -4.79
N PHE A 29 -15.47 -9.61 -4.12
CA PHE A 29 -15.28 -9.66 -2.69
C PHE A 29 -16.57 -9.24 -2.01
N THR A 30 -17.33 -10.22 -1.54
CA THR A 30 -18.53 -9.98 -0.74
C THR A 30 -18.09 -9.73 0.71
N TYR A 31 -18.34 -8.52 1.21
CA TYR A 31 -17.96 -8.11 2.56
C TYR A 31 -19.16 -7.69 3.37
N LYS A 32 -19.66 -8.59 4.21
CA LYS A 32 -20.90 -8.40 5.00
C LYS A 32 -22.09 -8.08 4.08
N ASP A 33 -23.17 -8.85 4.16
CA ASP A 33 -24.27 -8.76 3.18
C ASP A 33 -25.04 -7.41 3.16
N ASP A 34 -24.64 -6.47 4.00
CA ASP A 34 -25.30 -5.20 4.18
C ASP A 34 -24.93 -4.15 3.11
N PHE A 35 -23.75 -4.22 2.47
CA PHE A 35 -23.29 -3.24 1.47
C PHE A 35 -22.27 -3.85 0.48
N THR A 36 -22.05 -3.17 -0.64
CA THR A 36 -21.08 -3.58 -1.65
C THR A 36 -19.76 -2.83 -1.47
N ILE A 37 -18.67 -3.46 -1.86
CA ILE A 37 -17.33 -2.87 -1.84
C ILE A 37 -16.85 -2.78 -3.29
N ASP A 38 -16.35 -1.60 -3.63
CA ASP A 38 -15.75 -1.28 -4.92
C ASP A 38 -14.36 -1.92 -5.04
N ASP A 39 -13.79 -1.96 -6.25
CA ASP A 39 -12.54 -2.67 -6.53
C ASP A 39 -11.32 -2.12 -5.76
N ASP A 40 -11.40 -0.87 -5.32
CA ASP A 40 -10.37 -0.20 -4.52
C ASP A 40 -10.60 -0.26 -3.00
N GLY A 41 -11.65 -0.97 -2.56
CA GLY A 41 -11.96 -1.19 -1.15
C GLY A 41 -12.87 -0.14 -0.52
N ILE A 42 -13.39 0.80 -1.30
CA ILE A 42 -14.32 1.82 -0.81
C ILE A 42 -15.75 1.26 -0.83
N PRO A 43 -16.53 1.39 0.26
CA PRO A 43 -17.90 0.89 0.27
C PRO A 43 -18.81 1.77 -0.59
N VAL A 44 -19.75 1.11 -1.27
CA VAL A 44 -20.76 1.74 -2.12
C VAL A 44 -22.11 1.63 -1.43
N CYS A 45 -22.86 2.73 -1.43
CA CYS A 45 -24.19 2.75 -0.82
C CYS A 45 -25.24 2.06 -1.72
N LYS A 46 -26.45 1.80 -1.19
CA LYS A 46 -27.55 1.17 -1.92
C LYS A 46 -27.98 1.92 -3.20
N LEU A 47 -27.63 3.21 -3.32
CA LEU A 47 -27.88 4.03 -4.52
C LEU A 47 -26.73 3.97 -5.53
N GLY A 48 -25.75 3.08 -5.36
CA GLY A 48 -24.59 2.98 -6.24
C GLY A 48 -23.55 4.09 -6.05
N LEU A 49 -23.71 4.97 -5.06
CA LEU A 49 -22.78 6.09 -4.81
C LEU A 49 -21.66 5.68 -3.85
N ARG A 50 -20.42 6.09 -4.16
CA ARG A 50 -19.22 5.87 -3.33
C ARG A 50 -19.34 6.60 -1.99
N MET A 51 -19.07 5.92 -0.89
CA MET A 51 -19.18 6.51 0.45
C MET A 51 -18.00 7.42 0.79
N HIS A 52 -18.21 8.43 1.64
CA HIS A 52 -17.15 9.31 2.10
C HIS A 52 -16.42 8.74 3.32
N LYS A 53 -15.09 8.85 3.35
CA LYS A 53 -14.29 8.50 4.54
C LYS A 53 -14.54 9.49 5.68
N ASP A 54 -14.89 8.99 6.85
CA ASP A 54 -15.25 9.75 8.07
C ASP A 54 -14.23 9.57 9.20
N GLY A 55 -13.05 9.03 8.89
CA GLY A 55 -11.93 8.87 9.81
C GLY A 55 -11.43 7.43 9.93
N TYR A 56 -10.40 7.26 10.77
CA TYR A 56 -9.80 5.97 11.06
C TYR A 56 -9.58 5.86 12.57
N GLU A 57 -10.05 4.77 13.17
CA GLU A 57 -9.89 4.44 14.58
C GLU A 57 -8.71 3.48 14.73
N ALA A 58 -7.53 4.03 15.05
CA ALA A 58 -6.28 3.27 15.11
C ALA A 58 -6.29 2.14 16.13
N ALA A 59 -6.90 2.35 17.30
CA ALA A 59 -6.97 1.34 18.36
C ALA A 59 -7.78 0.09 17.98
N LYS A 60 -8.70 0.20 17.00
CA LYS A 60 -9.56 -0.90 16.55
C LYS A 60 -9.30 -1.33 15.11
N HIS A 61 -8.24 -0.80 14.48
CA HIS A 61 -7.89 -1.07 13.09
C HIS A 61 -9.07 -0.90 12.12
N ARG A 62 -9.83 0.20 12.29
CA ARG A 62 -11.14 0.38 11.66
C ARG A 62 -11.25 1.71 10.92
N ALA A 63 -11.51 1.64 9.63
CA ALA A 63 -11.92 2.78 8.82
C ALA A 63 -13.44 3.01 8.92
N LYS A 64 -13.84 4.27 9.08
CA LYS A 64 -15.23 4.69 9.13
C LYS A 64 -15.62 5.36 7.82
N TYR A 65 -16.74 4.96 7.26
CA TYR A 65 -17.33 5.54 6.06
C TYR A 65 -18.75 6.01 6.34
N ARG A 66 -19.18 7.06 5.65
CA ARG A 66 -20.50 7.66 5.79
C ARG A 66 -21.17 7.86 4.44
N CYS A 67 -22.49 7.98 4.47
CA CYS A 67 -23.30 8.25 3.30
C CYS A 67 -22.76 9.49 2.52
N PRO A 68 -22.66 9.41 1.18
CA PRO A 68 -22.16 10.52 0.38
C PRO A 68 -23.05 11.77 0.42
N LYS A 69 -24.38 11.57 0.51
CA LYS A 69 -25.34 12.66 0.66
C LYS A 69 -25.45 13.19 2.10
N ALA A 70 -24.56 12.79 3.02
CA ALA A 70 -24.60 13.26 4.40
C ALA A 70 -23.65 14.42 4.67
N ASN A 71 -24.20 15.49 5.21
CA ASN A 71 -23.48 16.65 5.69
C ASN A 71 -23.34 16.61 7.22
N ARG A 72 -22.17 16.96 7.75
CA ARG A 72 -21.89 16.93 9.20
C ARG A 72 -22.69 17.97 9.99
N LYS A 73 -23.06 19.09 9.36
CA LYS A 73 -23.86 20.16 9.98
C LYS A 73 -25.36 19.98 9.73
N ARG A 74 -25.73 19.53 8.53
CA ARG A 74 -27.13 19.56 8.06
C ARG A 74 -27.82 18.19 8.00
N GLY A 75 -27.13 17.09 8.30
CA GLY A 75 -27.70 15.74 8.27
C GLY A 75 -27.64 15.09 6.88
N CYS A 76 -28.44 14.03 6.67
CA CYS A 76 -28.51 13.26 5.43
C CYS A 76 -29.58 13.79 4.47
N PHE A 77 -29.22 13.95 3.19
CA PHE A 77 -30.11 14.44 2.13
C PHE A 77 -30.51 13.37 1.12
N CYS A 78 -30.61 12.11 1.54
CA CYS A 78 -31.17 11.07 0.67
C CYS A 78 -32.69 11.25 0.58
N GLU A 79 -33.24 11.28 -0.65
CA GLU A 79 -34.69 11.30 -0.91
C GLU A 79 -35.41 10.17 -0.17
N HIS A 80 -34.81 8.97 -0.20
CA HIS A 80 -35.16 7.86 0.66
C HIS A 80 -34.04 7.64 1.69
N PRO A 81 -34.26 7.96 2.98
CA PRO A 81 -33.24 7.83 4.01
C PRO A 81 -32.63 6.43 4.02
N CYS A 82 -31.32 6.35 3.75
CA CYS A 82 -30.58 5.08 3.72
C CYS A 82 -30.40 4.43 5.11
N SER A 83 -30.71 5.17 6.18
CA SER A 83 -30.69 4.70 7.57
C SER A 83 -31.52 5.63 8.46
N PRO A 84 -31.98 5.19 9.63
CA PRO A 84 -32.68 6.06 10.60
C PRO A 84 -31.77 7.13 11.24
N ALA A 85 -30.45 7.02 11.11
CA ALA A 85 -29.52 7.97 11.70
C ALA A 85 -29.54 9.35 11.00
N LYS A 86 -29.47 10.44 11.78
CA LYS A 86 -29.42 11.84 11.28
C LYS A 86 -28.34 12.08 10.23
N TYR A 87 -27.19 11.40 10.36
CA TYR A 87 -26.04 11.55 9.47
C TYR A 87 -25.99 10.50 8.35
N GLY A 88 -27.10 9.78 8.13
CA GLY A 88 -27.19 8.73 7.14
C GLY A 88 -26.39 7.49 7.55
N ARG A 89 -26.33 6.53 6.63
CA ARG A 89 -25.70 5.25 6.87
C ARG A 89 -24.21 5.42 7.13
N THR A 90 -23.73 4.80 8.21
CA THR A 90 -22.31 4.69 8.54
C THR A 90 -21.89 3.23 8.40
N VAL A 91 -20.73 3.01 7.81
CA VAL A 91 -20.13 1.69 7.60
C VAL A 91 -18.76 1.66 8.26
N HIS A 92 -18.43 0.52 8.84
CA HIS A 92 -17.14 0.26 9.46
C HIS A 92 -16.45 -0.88 8.72
N ILE A 93 -15.28 -0.58 8.19
CA ILE A 93 -14.42 -1.54 7.51
C ILE A 93 -13.20 -1.77 8.40
N PHE A 94 -12.90 -3.03 8.67
CA PHE A 94 -11.71 -3.40 9.43
C PHE A 94 -10.58 -3.72 8.46
N THR A 95 -9.41 -3.13 8.69
CA THR A 95 -8.26 -3.34 7.80
C THR A 95 -7.76 -4.78 7.84
N ASP A 96 -7.99 -5.48 8.94
CA ASP A 96 -7.53 -6.85 9.13
C ASP A 96 -8.33 -7.87 8.29
N ASP A 97 -9.57 -7.55 7.93
CA ASP A 97 -10.45 -8.48 7.22
C ASP A 97 -9.95 -8.76 5.80
N ASN A 98 -9.45 -7.72 5.12
CA ASN A 98 -8.78 -7.85 3.83
C ASN A 98 -7.74 -6.74 3.68
N PRO A 99 -6.53 -6.94 4.19
CA PRO A 99 -5.52 -5.87 4.28
C PRO A 99 -4.90 -5.49 2.93
N ARG A 100 -5.18 -6.24 1.86
CA ARG A 100 -4.82 -5.84 0.49
C ARG A 100 -5.79 -4.79 -0.07
N LEU A 101 -7.06 -4.95 0.28
CA LEU A 101 -8.16 -4.11 -0.17
C LEU A 101 -8.36 -2.91 0.78
N PHE A 102 -8.22 -3.13 2.08
CA PHE A 102 -8.39 -2.16 3.14
C PHE A 102 -7.05 -1.72 3.68
N ASN A 103 -6.46 -0.76 2.97
CA ASN A 103 -5.11 -0.26 3.22
C ASN A 103 -5.09 1.08 3.96
N ILE A 104 -3.95 1.36 4.59
CA ILE A 104 -3.62 2.65 5.18
C ILE A 104 -2.23 3.04 4.70
N PRO A 105 -2.07 4.20 4.04
CA PRO A 105 -3.13 5.11 3.61
C PRO A 105 -4.08 4.45 2.57
N PRO A 106 -5.32 4.96 2.40
CA PRO A 106 -6.25 4.45 1.39
C PRO A 106 -5.67 4.50 -0.03
N ARG A 107 -6.04 3.53 -0.87
CA ARG A 107 -5.52 3.41 -2.23
C ARG A 107 -5.80 4.62 -3.12
N ASP A 108 -6.96 5.26 -2.95
CA ASP A 108 -7.39 6.46 -3.67
C ASP A 108 -6.67 7.75 -3.20
N SER A 109 -5.78 7.67 -2.22
CA SER A 109 -5.11 8.83 -1.66
C SER A 109 -3.76 9.10 -2.33
N LYS A 110 -3.42 10.39 -2.46
CA LYS A 110 -2.07 10.83 -2.90
C LYS A 110 -0.95 10.31 -2.00
N ALA A 111 -1.27 10.01 -0.73
CA ALA A 111 -0.31 9.43 0.20
C ALA A 111 0.04 7.98 -0.19
N TRP A 112 -0.95 7.21 -0.67
CA TRP A 112 -0.71 5.87 -1.19
C TRP A 112 0.12 5.91 -2.47
N GLU A 113 -0.26 6.76 -3.44
CA GLU A 113 0.47 6.95 -4.69
C GLU A 113 1.95 7.25 -4.42
N LYS A 114 2.24 8.26 -3.58
CA LYS A 114 3.60 8.65 -3.22
C LYS A 114 4.41 7.52 -2.56
N GLU A 115 3.78 6.72 -1.71
CA GLU A 115 4.48 5.60 -1.05
C GLU A 115 4.69 4.44 -2.03
N TYR A 116 3.70 4.15 -2.87
CA TYR A 116 3.76 3.09 -3.87
C TYR A 116 4.84 3.36 -4.93
N ASP A 117 5.02 4.61 -5.34
CA ASP A 117 6.06 5.02 -6.29
C ASP A 117 7.48 4.64 -5.83
N ARG A 118 7.71 4.58 -4.50
CA ARG A 118 9.01 4.19 -3.93
C ARG A 118 9.34 2.72 -4.15
N ARG A 119 8.35 1.86 -4.42
CA ARG A 119 8.56 0.42 -4.69
C ARG A 119 9.57 0.22 -5.82
N THR A 120 9.49 1.03 -6.87
CA THR A 120 10.41 0.97 -8.02
C THR A 120 11.88 1.09 -7.58
N SER A 121 12.17 1.90 -6.56
CA SER A 121 13.53 2.02 -6.01
C SER A 121 14.00 0.72 -5.36
N VAL A 122 13.12 0.05 -4.61
CA VAL A 122 13.41 -1.23 -3.96
C VAL A 122 13.60 -2.33 -4.99
N GLU A 123 12.75 -2.39 -6.01
CA GLU A 123 12.86 -3.37 -7.10
C GLU A 123 14.18 -3.21 -7.88
N ARG A 124 14.61 -1.96 -8.13
CA ARG A 124 15.92 -1.68 -8.71
C ARG A 124 17.06 -2.14 -7.79
N SER A 125 16.97 -1.90 -6.48
CA SER A 125 17.95 -2.41 -5.50
C SER A 125 18.05 -3.92 -5.55
N ASN A 126 16.91 -4.62 -5.45
CA ASN A 126 16.85 -6.07 -5.48
C ASN A 126 17.43 -6.63 -6.79
N LYS A 127 17.19 -5.98 -7.93
CA LYS A 127 17.80 -6.33 -9.21
C LYS A 127 19.33 -6.20 -9.14
N ARG A 128 19.86 -5.10 -8.60
CA ARG A 128 21.32 -4.93 -8.43
C ARG A 128 21.90 -6.02 -7.54
N GLU A 129 21.27 -6.27 -6.40
CA GLU A 129 21.71 -7.28 -5.44
C GLU A 129 21.76 -8.68 -6.08
N LYS A 130 20.68 -9.07 -6.76
CA LYS A 130 20.55 -10.40 -7.35
C LYS A 130 21.37 -10.59 -8.62
N GLU A 131 21.27 -9.67 -9.58
CA GLU A 131 21.84 -9.80 -10.91
C GLU A 131 23.25 -9.21 -10.99
N ASP A 132 23.43 -7.94 -10.58
CA ASP A 132 24.69 -7.23 -10.79
C ASP A 132 25.78 -7.71 -9.82
N TYR A 133 25.42 -7.87 -8.54
CA TYR A 133 26.30 -8.41 -7.50
C TYR A 133 26.22 -9.92 -7.36
N LYS A 134 25.36 -10.58 -8.16
CA LYS A 134 25.28 -12.04 -8.25
C LYS A 134 25.08 -12.68 -6.88
N LEU A 135 24.11 -12.19 -6.11
CA LEU A 135 23.83 -12.70 -4.76
C LEU A 135 23.74 -14.22 -4.78
N GLU A 136 23.01 -14.78 -5.75
CA GLU A 136 22.69 -16.22 -5.82
C GLU A 136 23.87 -17.12 -6.26
N ASP A 137 24.90 -16.57 -6.92
CA ASP A 137 26.09 -17.31 -7.35
C ASP A 137 26.96 -17.80 -6.19
N GLY A 138 26.78 -17.25 -4.98
CA GLY A 138 27.52 -17.69 -3.79
C GLY A 138 27.26 -19.15 -3.39
N ARG A 139 26.09 -19.72 -3.78
CA ARG A 139 25.67 -21.11 -3.51
C ARG A 139 25.98 -21.59 -2.09
N HIS A 140 25.84 -20.70 -1.10
CA HIS A 140 26.19 -21.00 0.28
C HIS A 140 25.17 -21.96 0.92
N ARG A 141 25.64 -22.92 1.72
CA ARG A 141 24.74 -23.81 2.49
C ARG A 141 24.24 -23.18 3.79
N SER A 142 25.02 -22.28 4.38
CA SER A 142 24.73 -21.67 5.68
C SER A 142 24.00 -20.34 5.51
N THR A 143 22.90 -20.15 6.22
CA THR A 143 22.16 -18.89 6.28
C THR A 143 23.03 -17.74 6.78
N LYS A 144 23.99 -17.99 7.67
CA LYS A 144 24.93 -16.97 8.15
C LYS A 144 25.82 -16.42 7.03
N MET A 145 26.27 -17.29 6.12
CA MET A 145 27.08 -16.87 4.98
C MET A 145 26.25 -16.07 3.96
N TRP A 146 24.97 -16.43 3.77
CA TRP A 146 24.05 -15.60 2.99
C TRP A 146 23.88 -14.21 3.59
N TYR A 147 23.72 -14.10 4.91
CA TYR A 147 23.66 -12.80 5.57
C TYR A 147 24.94 -11.99 5.34
N CYS A 148 26.13 -12.56 5.59
CA CYS A 148 27.40 -11.86 5.36
C CYS A 148 27.53 -11.36 3.91
N ARG A 149 27.17 -12.21 2.93
CA ARG A 149 27.20 -11.83 1.51
C ARG A 149 26.21 -10.70 1.21
N LEU A 150 24.97 -10.80 1.68
CA LEU A 150 23.94 -9.78 1.47
C LEU A 150 24.37 -8.42 2.06
N TYR A 151 24.86 -8.40 3.30
CA TYR A 151 25.37 -7.16 3.91
C TYR A 151 26.54 -6.58 3.13
N GLY A 152 27.48 -7.43 2.68
CA GLY A 152 28.59 -7.01 1.82
C GLY A 152 28.11 -6.33 0.53
N ILE A 153 27.13 -6.93 -0.13
CA ILE A 153 26.52 -6.41 -1.35
C ILE A 153 25.82 -5.07 -1.09
N MET A 154 25.03 -4.97 -0.02
CA MET A 154 24.35 -3.71 0.34
C MET A 154 25.35 -2.58 0.58
N MET A 155 26.47 -2.85 1.27
CA MET A 155 27.53 -1.86 1.47
C MET A 155 28.15 -1.40 0.15
N LEU A 156 28.47 -2.33 -0.75
CA LEU A 156 29.00 -2.01 -2.08
C LEU A 156 28.01 -1.18 -2.89
N GLN A 157 26.71 -1.52 -2.83
CA GLN A 157 25.68 -0.76 -3.54
C GLN A 157 25.59 0.70 -3.05
N HIS A 158 25.80 0.94 -1.76
CA HIS A 158 25.90 2.31 -1.22
C HIS A 158 27.16 3.03 -1.69
N LEU A 159 28.31 2.35 -1.72
CA LEU A 159 29.56 2.92 -2.23
C LEU A 159 29.44 3.31 -3.71
N ASP A 160 28.92 2.42 -4.55
CA ASP A 160 28.64 2.72 -5.96
C ASP A 160 27.71 3.93 -6.10
N ALA A 161 26.71 4.04 -5.23
CA ALA A 161 25.80 5.19 -5.25
C ALA A 161 26.45 6.51 -4.81
N TRP A 162 27.51 6.45 -4.00
CA TRP A 162 28.31 7.63 -3.65
C TRP A 162 29.26 8.05 -4.78
N GLU A 163 29.81 7.10 -5.53
CA GLU A 163 30.66 7.40 -6.69
C GLU A 163 29.86 7.87 -7.92
N MET A 164 28.54 7.65 -7.93
CA MET A 164 27.69 8.12 -9.03
C MET A 164 27.69 9.65 -9.13
N PRO A 165 28.00 10.22 -10.32
CA PRO A 165 27.91 11.66 -10.53
C PRO A 165 26.46 12.13 -10.37
N SER A 166 26.29 13.39 -9.93
CA SER A 166 24.95 13.98 -9.86
C SER A 166 24.24 13.93 -11.22
N ILE A 167 22.91 13.89 -11.23
CA ILE A 167 22.12 13.84 -12.48
C ILE A 167 22.54 14.94 -13.44
N LYS A 168 22.80 16.15 -12.92
CA LYS A 168 23.26 17.29 -13.71
C LYS A 168 24.63 17.04 -14.34
N ALA A 169 25.60 16.55 -13.55
CA ALA A 169 26.94 16.22 -14.04
C ALA A 169 26.92 15.07 -15.07
N PHE A 170 26.04 14.09 -14.87
CA PHE A 170 25.85 12.99 -15.83
C PHE A 170 25.28 13.49 -17.16
N GLN A 171 24.23 14.32 -17.11
CA GLN A 171 23.59 14.92 -18.29
C GLN A 171 24.56 15.82 -19.05
N GLU A 172 25.35 16.64 -18.35
CA GLU A 172 26.39 17.48 -18.96
C GLU A 172 27.47 16.63 -19.65
N SER A 173 27.91 15.51 -19.04
CA SER A 173 28.87 14.61 -19.69
C SER A 173 28.33 13.95 -20.96
N LEU A 174 27.04 13.57 -20.97
CA LEU A 174 26.37 12.97 -22.12
C LEU A 174 26.20 13.97 -23.27
N LEU A 175 25.81 15.22 -22.95
CA LEU A 175 25.66 16.27 -23.94
C LEU A 175 27.02 16.72 -24.50
N GLY A 176 28.07 16.72 -23.67
CA GLY A 176 29.44 17.01 -24.09
C GLY A 176 30.07 15.90 -24.95
N LEU A 177 29.58 14.66 -24.86
CA LEU A 177 29.99 13.53 -25.72
C LEU A 177 29.28 13.52 -27.09
N ALA A 178 28.20 14.30 -27.24
CA ALA A 178 27.41 14.37 -28.48
C ALA A 178 27.77 15.57 -29.37
N ALA A 179 28.75 16.39 -28.96
CA ALA A 179 29.32 17.52 -29.71
C ALA A 179 30.69 17.15 -30.28
#